data_AF-A0A1G8DP29-F1
#
_entry.id   AF-A0A1G8DP29-F1
#
_cell.length_a   1.000
_cell.length_b   1.000
_cell.length_c   1.000
_cell.angle_alpha   90.00
_cell.angle_beta   90.00
_cell.angle_gamma   90.00
#
_symmetry.space_group_name_H-M   'P 1'
#
loop_
_entity.id
_entity.type
_entity.pdbx_description
1 polymer ?
#
loop_
_entity_poly.entity_id
_entity_poly.type
_entity_poly.pdbx_seq_one_letter_code
_entity_poly.pdbx_strand_id
1 'polypeptide(L)'
;MRIRRYAAAALAVMAMATGFATPALAYGPSYCNKSTCSLSSSANSSGIYFEMPRLTSVTMKCWTDSQWWNGTNRWFKIDSMYGQGYLIATQVSSQTTVGHC
;
A
#
# COMPACT_ATOMS: atom_id res chain seq x y z
N MET A 1 51.34 1.52 -51.49
CA MET A 1 51.79 1.30 -50.10
C MET A 1 50.71 1.81 -49.15
N ARG A 2 50.47 1.03 -48.10
CA ARG A 2 49.53 1.10 -46.95
C ARG A 2 49.00 2.49 -46.54
N ILE A 3 47.78 2.49 -45.96
CA ILE A 3 47.24 3.33 -44.83
C ILE A 3 45.78 3.74 -45.15
N ARG A 4 44.74 3.68 -44.31
CA ARG A 4 44.42 3.10 -42.98
C ARG A 4 42.88 3.08 -42.91
N ARG A 5 42.33 2.07 -42.22
CA ARG A 5 40.89 1.93 -41.89
C ARG A 5 40.45 3.06 -40.95
N TYR A 6 39.30 3.69 -41.18
CA TYR A 6 38.46 4.24 -40.12
C TYR A 6 36.98 4.04 -40.47
N ALA A 7 36.41 3.02 -39.86
CA ALA A 7 34.97 2.85 -39.72
C ALA A 7 34.53 3.61 -38.47
N ALA A 8 33.37 4.26 -38.52
CA ALA A 8 32.38 4.25 -37.44
C ALA A 8 31.15 5.07 -37.86
N ALA A 9 30.06 4.35 -38.11
CA ALA A 9 28.72 4.89 -38.18
C ALA A 9 28.26 5.31 -36.76
N ALA A 10 27.56 6.44 -36.66
CA ALA A 10 26.83 6.82 -35.45
C ALA A 10 25.35 7.02 -35.81
N LEU A 11 24.56 5.98 -35.56
CA LEU A 11 23.09 6.02 -35.56
C LEU A 11 22.64 6.66 -34.25
N ALA A 12 22.07 7.86 -34.32
CA ALA A 12 21.42 8.50 -33.20
C ALA A 12 19.98 7.96 -33.07
N VAL A 13 19.72 7.15 -32.04
CA VAL A 13 18.38 6.74 -31.65
C VAL A 13 17.88 7.72 -30.59
N MET A 14 16.88 8.54 -30.93
CA MET A 14 16.16 9.36 -29.95
C MET A 14 15.25 8.45 -29.12
N ALA A 15 15.57 8.29 -27.83
CA ALA A 15 14.73 7.61 -26.87
C ALA A 15 13.56 8.54 -26.47
N MET A 16 12.34 8.14 -26.79
CA MET A 16 11.13 8.77 -26.29
C MET A 16 10.95 8.41 -24.81
N ALA A 17 11.04 9.41 -23.93
CA ALA A 17 10.73 9.24 -22.51
C ALA A 17 9.21 9.20 -22.32
N THR A 18 8.64 7.99 -22.24
CA THR A 18 7.27 7.79 -21.77
C THR A 18 7.23 7.98 -20.26
N GLY A 19 6.65 9.08 -19.80
CA GLY A 19 6.37 9.32 -18.39
C GLY A 19 5.39 8.27 -17.86
N PHE A 20 5.83 7.49 -16.88
CA PHE A 20 4.96 6.56 -16.16
C PHE A 20 4.01 7.38 -15.28
N ALA A 21 2.76 7.53 -15.71
CA ALA A 21 1.69 7.95 -14.82
C ALA A 21 1.51 6.83 -13.78
N THR A 22 1.92 7.07 -12.53
CA THR A 22 1.57 6.17 -11.43
C THR A 22 0.05 6.22 -11.27
N PRO A 23 -0.67 5.09 -11.39
CA PRO A 23 -2.10 5.09 -11.17
C PRO A 23 -2.36 5.58 -9.74
N ALA A 24 -3.19 6.60 -9.59
CA ALA A 24 -3.74 6.95 -8.30
C ALA A 24 -4.47 5.70 -7.78
N LEU A 25 -3.95 5.09 -6.71
CA LEU A 25 -4.67 4.03 -6.02
C LEU A 25 -5.93 4.68 -5.45
N ALA A 26 -7.07 4.47 -6.09
CA ALA A 26 -8.34 4.72 -5.45
C ALA A 26 -8.35 3.93 -4.14
N TYR A 27 -8.60 4.61 -3.02
CA TYR A 27 -8.75 3.93 -1.74
C TYR A 27 -9.77 2.81 -1.91
N GLY A 28 -9.37 1.59 -1.51
CA GLY A 28 -10.01 0.34 -1.91
C GLY A 28 -11.46 0.17 -1.44
N PRO A 29 -12.12 -0.95 -1.79
CA PRO A 29 -13.52 -1.20 -1.46
C PRO A 29 -13.76 -1.46 0.03
N SER A 30 -12.69 -1.55 0.83
CA SER A 30 -12.77 -1.78 2.26
C SER A 30 -12.87 -0.46 3.02
N TYR A 31 -13.50 -0.48 4.19
CA TYR A 31 -13.69 0.73 4.98
C TYR A 31 -13.76 0.46 6.48
N CYS A 32 -13.52 1.51 7.26
CA CYS A 32 -13.72 1.51 8.70
C CYS A 32 -15.21 1.29 9.06
N ASN A 33 -15.52 0.21 9.77
CA ASN A 33 -16.90 -0.22 10.06
C ASN A 33 -17.39 0.11 11.49
N LYS A 34 -16.51 0.62 12.36
CA LYS A 34 -16.87 1.01 13.73
C LYS A 34 -17.06 2.52 13.82
N SER A 35 -17.53 3.02 14.96
CA SER A 35 -17.64 4.47 15.22
C SER A 35 -16.31 5.19 14.95
N THR A 36 -15.22 4.58 15.40
CA THR A 36 -13.85 4.90 15.00
C THR A 36 -13.05 3.61 14.78
N CYS A 37 -12.00 3.68 13.96
CA CYS A 37 -11.05 2.58 13.77
C CYS A 37 -9.64 3.03 14.12
N SER A 38 -8.96 2.19 14.91
CA SER A 38 -7.68 2.54 15.53
C SER A 38 -6.54 2.21 14.58
N LEU A 39 -6.02 3.24 13.91
CA LEU A 39 -4.86 3.11 13.03
C LEU A 39 -3.59 3.03 13.87
N SER A 40 -2.93 1.87 13.80
CA SER A 40 -1.72 1.58 14.56
C SER A 40 -0.48 1.55 13.68
N SER A 41 0.65 1.98 14.23
CA SER A 41 1.96 1.94 13.55
C SER A 41 2.51 0.52 13.45
N SER A 42 1.99 -0.41 14.26
CA SER A 42 2.37 -1.81 14.31
C SER A 42 1.14 -2.70 14.54
N ALA A 43 1.24 -4.01 14.32
CA ALA A 43 0.14 -4.96 14.52
C ALA A 43 -0.10 -5.26 16.01
N ASN A 44 -0.33 -4.21 16.80
CA ASN A 44 -0.61 -4.27 18.24
C ASN A 44 -1.41 -3.02 18.65
N SER A 45 -2.06 -3.10 19.82
CA SER A 45 -2.90 -2.03 20.35
C SER A 45 -2.10 -0.88 20.99
N SER A 46 -0.82 -1.08 21.30
CA SER A 46 0.03 -0.04 21.92
C SER A 46 0.54 1.00 20.91
N GLY A 47 0.51 0.68 19.62
CA GLY A 47 1.00 1.54 18.55
C GLY A 47 -0.04 2.47 17.91
N ILE A 48 -1.25 2.55 18.48
CA ILE A 48 -2.36 3.37 17.94
C ILE A 48 -1.96 4.84 17.96
N TYR A 49 -1.94 5.47 16.80
CA TYR A 49 -1.57 6.88 16.65
C TYR A 49 -2.70 7.75 16.11
N PHE A 50 -3.76 7.14 15.57
CA PHE A 50 -4.89 7.87 15.02
C PHE A 50 -6.19 7.06 15.07
N GLU A 51 -7.31 7.74 15.31
CA GLU A 51 -8.66 7.16 15.30
C GLU A 51 -9.39 7.64 14.05
N MET A 52 -9.50 6.76 13.05
CA MET A 52 -10.16 7.08 11.78
C MET A 52 -11.68 7.12 11.96
N PRO A 53 -12.36 8.13 11.38
CA PRO A 53 -13.81 8.16 11.36
C PRO A 53 -14.43 6.95 10.64
N ARG A 54 -15.65 6.58 11.05
CA ARG A 54 -16.47 5.58 10.33
C ARG A 54 -16.56 5.91 8.83
N LEU A 55 -16.61 4.87 7.99
CA LEU A 55 -16.66 4.94 6.52
C LEU A 55 -15.40 5.52 5.86
N THR A 56 -14.31 5.72 6.60
CA THR A 56 -13.01 6.00 5.97
C THR A 56 -12.64 4.84 5.05
N SER A 57 -12.48 5.12 3.75
CA SER A 57 -12.00 4.16 2.77
C SER A 57 -10.55 3.78 3.03
N VAL A 58 -10.25 2.48 2.93
CA VAL A 58 -8.92 1.94 3.15
C VAL A 58 -8.55 0.94 2.07
N THR A 59 -7.27 0.90 1.73
CA THR A 59 -6.70 -0.10 0.82
C THR A 59 -5.95 -1.14 1.64
N MET A 60 -6.44 -2.37 1.69
CA MET A 60 -5.72 -3.47 2.33
C MET A 60 -4.52 -3.88 1.49
N LYS A 61 -3.35 -4.05 2.12
CA LYS A 61 -2.10 -4.45 1.46
C LYS A 61 -1.73 -5.90 1.74
N CYS A 62 -1.75 -6.29 3.01
CA CYS A 62 -1.47 -7.65 3.46
C CYS A 62 -2.05 -7.86 4.87
N TRP A 63 -2.05 -9.08 5.37
CA TRP A 63 -2.50 -9.42 6.71
C TRP A 63 -1.40 -10.10 7.52
N THR A 64 -1.42 -9.93 8.84
CA THR A 64 -0.56 -10.65 9.77
C THR A 64 -1.38 -11.05 10.99
N ASP A 65 -1.02 -12.17 11.60
CA ASP A 65 -1.50 -12.51 12.93
C ASP A 65 -0.48 -12.02 13.98
N SER A 66 -0.94 -11.34 15.01
CA SER A 66 -0.08 -10.74 16.04
C SER A 66 -0.81 -10.72 17.39
N GLN A 67 -0.86 -9.58 18.09
CA GLN A 67 -1.53 -9.46 19.38
C GLN A 67 -3.03 -9.75 19.25
N TRP A 68 -3.58 -10.54 20.18
CA TRP A 68 -5.02 -10.73 20.32
C TRP A 68 -5.68 -9.45 20.84
N TRP A 69 -6.61 -8.88 20.07
CA TRP A 69 -7.35 -7.70 20.45
C TRP A 69 -8.72 -7.66 19.77
N ASN A 70 -9.73 -7.18 20.49
CA ASN A 70 -11.09 -7.03 19.97
C ASN A 70 -11.65 -8.31 19.29
N GLY A 71 -11.38 -9.47 19.89
CA GLY A 71 -11.91 -10.78 19.46
C GLY A 71 -11.13 -11.51 18.37
N THR A 72 -9.98 -11.00 17.91
CA THR A 72 -9.14 -11.65 16.91
C THR A 72 -7.66 -11.32 17.11
N ASN A 73 -6.75 -12.11 16.56
CA ASN A 73 -5.34 -11.76 16.40
C ASN A 73 -4.99 -11.25 15.00
N ARG A 74 -5.97 -11.20 14.07
CA ARG A 74 -5.76 -10.81 12.68
C ARG A 74 -5.70 -9.29 12.55
N TRP A 75 -4.59 -8.79 12.01
CA TRP A 75 -4.39 -7.39 11.67
C TRP A 75 -4.18 -7.23 10.16
N PHE A 76 -4.71 -6.16 9.59
CA PHE A 76 -4.50 -5.78 8.20
C PHE A 76 -3.60 -4.57 8.12
N LYS A 77 -2.53 -4.68 7.33
CA LYS A 77 -1.77 -3.52 6.90
C LYS A 77 -2.58 -2.79 5.84
N ILE A 78 -2.91 -1.53 6.08
CA ILE A 78 -3.76 -0.72 5.21
C ILE A 78 -3.08 0.58 4.82
N ASP A 79 -3.54 1.15 3.71
CA ASP A 79 -3.34 2.55 3.32
C ASP A 79 -4.64 3.33 3.48
N SER A 80 -4.56 4.60 3.89
CA SER A 80 -5.71 5.49 4.06
C SER A 80 -5.30 6.94 3.76
N MET A 81 -6.28 7.85 3.72
CA MET A 81 -5.99 9.29 3.59
C MET A 81 -5.23 9.87 4.80
N TYR A 82 -5.22 9.14 5.93
CA TYR A 82 -4.53 9.53 7.17
C TYR A 82 -3.14 8.88 7.29
N GLY A 83 -2.73 8.09 6.30
CA GLY A 83 -1.45 7.41 6.26
C GLY A 83 -1.58 5.88 6.27
N GLN A 84 -0.43 5.24 6.46
CA GLN A 84 -0.27 3.79 6.43
C GLN A 84 -0.15 3.22 7.84
N GLY A 85 -0.79 2.09 8.10
CA GLY A 85 -0.72 1.44 9.40
C GLY A 85 -1.39 0.08 9.41
N TYR A 86 -1.74 -0.37 10.62
CA TYR A 86 -2.46 -1.61 10.87
C TYR A 86 -3.82 -1.33 11.49
N LEU A 87 -4.83 -2.06 11.04
CA LEU A 87 -6.16 -2.12 11.62
C LEU A 87 -6.45 -3.55 12.07
N ILE A 88 -7.11 -3.70 13.22
CA ILE A 88 -7.62 -5.01 13.64
C ILE A 88 -8.75 -5.46 12.69
N ALA A 89 -8.80 -6.76 12.34
CA ALA A 89 -9.72 -7.26 11.33
C ALA A 89 -11.19 -6.99 11.66
N THR A 90 -11.57 -6.97 12.93
CA THR A 90 -12.96 -6.70 13.37
C THR A 90 -13.40 -5.25 13.16
N GLN A 91 -12.49 -4.34 12.82
CA GLN A 91 -12.77 -2.95 12.49
C GLN A 91 -12.92 -2.70 10.97
N VAL A 92 -12.53 -3.66 10.12
CA VAL A 92 -12.57 -3.51 8.66
C VAL A 92 -13.79 -4.24 8.08
N SER A 93 -14.61 -3.55 7.29
CA SER A 93 -15.69 -4.14 6.49
C SER A 93 -15.32 -4.22 5.01
N SER A 94 -16.03 -5.07 4.26
CA SER A 94 -15.81 -5.31 2.83
C SER A 94 -14.35 -5.67 2.54
N GLN A 95 -13.81 -6.57 3.36
CA GLN A 95 -12.41 -6.97 3.33
C GLN A 95 -12.06 -7.59 1.98
N THR A 96 -11.01 -7.08 1.34
CA THR A 96 -10.45 -7.69 0.14
C THR A 96 -9.50 -8.83 0.50
N THR A 97 -9.44 -9.83 -0.37
CA THR A 97 -8.45 -10.90 -0.23
C THR A 97 -7.06 -10.34 -0.50
N VAL A 98 -6.16 -10.45 0.48
CA VAL A 98 -4.75 -10.04 0.40
C VAL A 98 -3.85 -11.15 0.95
N GLY A 99 -2.57 -11.13 0.57
CA GLY A 99 -1.57 -12.10 1.06
C GLY A 99 -1.11 -11.82 2.49
N HIS A 100 -0.30 -12.73 3.03
CA HIS A 100 0.37 -12.55 4.32
C HIS A 100 1.47 -11.47 4.23
N CYS A 101 1.64 -10.69 5.31
CA CYS A 101 2.89 -9.98 5.61
C CYS A 101 3.74 -10.99 6.42
#